data_AF-A0A0N4ZH14-F1
#
_entry.id   AF-A0A0N4ZH14-F1
#
_cell.length_a   1.000
_cell.length_b   1.000
_cell.length_c   1.000
_cell.angle_alpha   90.00
_cell.angle_beta   90.00
_cell.angle_gamma   90.00
#
_symmetry.space_group_name_H-M   'P 1'
#
loop_
_entity.id
_entity.type
_entity.pdbx_description
1 polymer ?
#
loop_
_entity_poly.entity_id
_entity_poly.type
_entity_poly.pdbx_seq_one_letter_code
_entity_poly.pdbx_strand_id
1 'polypeptide(L)'
;MVLVKRKSLFENNDVKIAPEINKIMEGAVVGPAIEKEIGKCMKERTGGEKKKERKRTKEQDAGKGWFNMKAPEMTDEIKRDLEAIKMRSTLDPTAHYRKNDSDSLPKYFQIGRVIETKADFYSSRLTNKERKRTIVDELISEQEANKHLRKIMKKSKPSNKK
;
A
#
# COMPACT_ATOMS: atom_id res chain seq x y z
N MET A 1 15.56 -12.99 -39.73
CA MET A 1 16.94 -12.71 -39.23
C MET A 1 17.21 -13.67 -38.07
N VAL A 2 18.02 -14.71 -38.28
CA VAL A 2 18.32 -15.72 -37.24
C VAL A 2 19.43 -15.19 -36.34
N LEU A 3 19.14 -15.02 -35.05
CA LEU A 3 20.10 -14.58 -34.04
C LEU A 3 21.08 -15.73 -33.74
N VAL A 4 22.22 -15.73 -34.43
CA VAL A 4 23.33 -16.64 -34.13
C VAL A 4 23.95 -16.22 -32.80
N LYS A 5 23.74 -17.02 -31.75
CA LYS A 5 24.48 -16.86 -30.48
C LYS A 5 25.96 -17.09 -30.78
N ARG A 6 26.77 -16.03 -30.70
CA ARG A 6 28.24 -16.15 -30.72
C ARG A 6 28.66 -16.91 -29.46
N LYS A 7 29.29 -18.08 -29.63
CA LYS A 7 30.01 -18.77 -28.54
C LYS A 7 31.06 -17.82 -27.98
N SER A 8 31.12 -17.67 -26.66
CA SER A 8 32.16 -16.87 -26.00
C SER A 8 33.51 -17.56 -26.15
N LEU A 9 34.56 -16.79 -26.45
CA LEU A 9 35.94 -17.27 -26.61
C LEU A 9 36.57 -17.89 -25.34
N PHE A 10 35.84 -17.89 -24.22
CA PHE A 10 36.30 -18.41 -22.93
C PHE A 10 35.86 -19.86 -22.65
N GLU A 11 35.22 -20.54 -23.60
CA GLU A 11 34.57 -21.82 -23.34
C GLU A 11 35.50 -23.04 -23.39
N ASN A 12 36.82 -22.86 -23.63
CA ASN A 12 37.78 -23.97 -23.67
C ASN A 12 39.16 -23.54 -23.12
N ASN A 13 39.31 -23.47 -21.80
CA ASN A 13 40.63 -23.47 -21.16
C ASN A 13 40.60 -24.45 -19.98
N ASP A 14 40.65 -25.74 -20.29
CA ASP A 14 40.86 -26.79 -19.30
C ASP A 14 42.34 -26.78 -18.88
N VAL A 15 42.67 -25.88 -17.95
CA VAL A 15 43.99 -25.86 -17.30
C VAL A 15 44.09 -27.10 -16.40
N LYS A 16 45.01 -28.01 -16.71
CA LYS A 16 45.27 -29.21 -15.89
C LYS A 16 45.96 -28.80 -14.58
N ILE A 17 45.17 -28.60 -13.54
CA ILE A 17 45.62 -28.24 -12.19
C ILE A 17 46.06 -29.52 -11.46
N ALA A 18 47.16 -29.46 -10.71
CA ALA A 18 47.70 -30.60 -9.96
C ALA A 18 46.71 -31.13 -8.89
N PRO A 19 46.64 -32.45 -8.64
CA PRO A 19 45.65 -33.05 -7.74
C PRO A 19 45.76 -32.58 -6.28
N GLU A 20 46.95 -32.17 -5.85
CA GLU A 20 47.20 -31.63 -4.51
C GLU A 20 46.50 -30.29 -4.28
N ILE A 21 46.42 -29.45 -5.31
CA ILE A 21 45.78 -28.13 -5.25
C ILE A 21 44.27 -28.28 -5.11
N ASN A 22 43.67 -29.27 -5.79
CA ASN A 22 42.22 -29.55 -5.68
C ASN A 22 41.84 -29.92 -4.25
N LYS A 23 42.67 -30.71 -3.57
CA LYS A 23 42.46 -31.11 -2.17
C LYS A 23 42.53 -29.93 -1.19
N ILE A 24 43.37 -28.94 -1.49
CA ILE A 24 43.45 -27.68 -0.72
C ILE A 24 42.23 -26.79 -0.99
N MET A 25 41.78 -26.71 -2.24
CA MET A 25 40.60 -25.94 -2.64
C MET A 25 39.30 -26.48 -2.06
N GLU A 26 39.16 -27.80 -1.89
CA GLU A 26 37.99 -28.43 -1.25
C GLU A 26 37.80 -28.02 0.21
N GLY A 27 38.89 -27.70 0.92
CA GLY A 27 38.86 -27.21 2.31
C GLY A 27 38.75 -25.69 2.45
N ALA A 28 38.67 -24.95 1.34
CA ALA A 28 38.63 -23.50 1.35
C ALA A 28 37.24 -22.98 1.78
N VAL A 29 37.23 -21.88 2.54
CA VAL A 29 36.00 -21.17 2.94
C VAL A 29 35.25 -20.62 1.71
N VAL A 30 35.95 -20.33 0.62
CA VAL A 30 35.38 -19.80 -0.63
C VAL A 30 35.12 -20.96 -1.60
N GLY A 31 34.10 -21.75 -1.30
CA GLY A 31 33.68 -22.84 -2.18
C GLY A 31 32.86 -22.36 -3.40
N PRO A 32 32.59 -23.25 -4.37
CA PRO A 32 31.87 -22.91 -5.61
C PRO A 32 30.43 -22.40 -5.36
N ALA A 33 29.83 -22.76 -4.22
CA ALA A 33 28.54 -22.20 -3.81
C ALA A 33 28.65 -20.69 -3.48
N ILE A 34 29.70 -20.29 -2.77
CA ILE A 34 29.97 -18.90 -2.39
C ILE A 34 30.38 -18.10 -3.62
N GLU A 35 31.22 -18.64 -4.50
CA GLU A 35 31.56 -17.99 -5.77
C GLU A 35 30.32 -17.74 -6.64
N LYS A 36 29.38 -18.69 -6.69
CA LYS A 36 28.12 -18.55 -7.41
C LYS A 36 27.19 -17.51 -6.79
N GLU A 37 27.19 -17.38 -5.46
CA GLU A 37 26.45 -16.32 -4.76
C GLU A 37 27.08 -14.94 -4.96
N ILE A 38 28.41 -14.82 -4.87
CA ILE A 38 29.17 -13.59 -5.16
C ILE A 38 28.93 -13.15 -6.60
N GLY A 39 28.97 -14.07 -7.57
CA GLY A 39 28.66 -13.80 -8.97
C GLY A 39 27.21 -13.38 -9.21
N LYS A 40 26.28 -13.77 -8.34
CA LYS A 40 24.87 -13.35 -8.39
C LYS A 40 24.68 -11.92 -7.88
N CYS A 41 25.41 -11.55 -6.82
CA CYS A 41 25.43 -10.20 -6.24
C CYS A 41 26.00 -9.17 -7.22
N MET A 42 27.07 -9.52 -7.94
CA MET A 42 27.72 -8.63 -8.91
C MET A 42 27.07 -8.64 -10.31
N LYS A 43 26.07 -9.51 -10.54
CA LYS A 43 25.41 -9.56 -11.85
C LYS A 43 24.65 -8.27 -12.10
N GLU A 44 25.04 -7.53 -13.13
CA GLU A 44 24.26 -6.38 -13.58
C GLU A 44 22.84 -6.82 -13.94
N ARG A 45 21.85 -6.14 -13.34
CA ARG A 45 20.44 -6.34 -13.68
C ARG A 45 20.25 -6.15 -15.18
N THR A 46 19.60 -7.12 -15.82
CA THR A 46 19.22 -7.00 -17.24
C THR A 46 18.28 -5.81 -17.43
N GLY A 47 18.23 -5.26 -18.65
CA GLY A 47 17.34 -4.14 -18.96
C GLY A 47 15.86 -4.43 -18.63
N GLY A 48 15.44 -5.68 -18.80
CA GLY A 48 14.10 -6.15 -18.43
C GLY A 48 13.84 -6.11 -16.93
N GLU A 49 14.79 -6.59 -16.11
CA GLU A 49 14.71 -6.53 -14.65
C GLU A 49 14.68 -5.09 -14.13
N LYS A 50 15.56 -4.22 -14.66
CA LYS A 50 15.55 -2.78 -14.36
C LYS A 50 14.20 -2.13 -14.71
N LYS A 51 13.59 -2.49 -15.84
CA LYS A 51 12.27 -1.99 -16.25
C LYS A 51 11.16 -2.49 -15.31
N LYS A 52 11.20 -3.76 -14.90
CA LYS A 52 10.22 -4.36 -13.97
C LYS A 52 10.29 -3.69 -12.59
N GLU A 53 11.49 -3.44 -12.08
CA GLU A 53 11.69 -2.77 -10.80
C GLU A 53 11.25 -1.30 -10.82
N ARG A 54 11.52 -0.59 -11.92
CA ARG A 54 10.98 0.76 -12.15
C ARG A 54 9.46 0.78 -12.19
N LYS A 55 8.81 -0.26 -12.71
CA LYS A 55 7.34 -0.38 -12.66
C LYS A 55 6.84 -0.59 -11.23
N ARG A 56 7.45 -1.52 -10.48
CA ARG A 56 7.11 -1.79 -9.08
C ARG A 56 7.22 -0.55 -8.20
N THR A 57 8.34 0.17 -8.30
CA THR A 57 8.56 1.42 -7.54
C THR A 57 7.55 2.51 -7.93
N LYS A 58 7.19 2.63 -9.20
CA LYS A 58 6.12 3.53 -9.65
C LYS A 58 4.72 3.10 -9.19
N GLU A 59 4.47 1.82 -9.02
CA GLU A 59 3.18 1.32 -8.56
C GLU A 59 2.98 1.54 -7.05
N GLN A 60 4.06 1.59 -6.28
CA GLN A 60 4.07 1.81 -4.83
C GLN A 60 3.69 3.24 -4.44
N ASP A 61 4.15 4.23 -5.20
CA ASP A 61 3.97 5.64 -4.86
C ASP A 61 3.19 6.39 -5.95
N ALA A 62 2.44 7.41 -5.57
CA ALA A 62 1.74 8.32 -6.50
C ALA A 62 2.70 9.17 -7.37
N GLY A 63 4.00 9.09 -7.11
CA GLY A 63 5.07 9.76 -7.85
C GLY A 63 5.47 11.13 -7.29
N LYS A 64 6.52 11.72 -7.88
CA LYS A 64 7.15 12.96 -7.40
C LYS A 64 6.23 14.19 -7.44
N GLY A 65 5.29 14.24 -8.40
CA GLY A 65 4.31 15.32 -8.52
C GLY A 65 3.31 15.35 -7.35
N TRP A 66 3.22 14.27 -6.58
CA TRP A 66 2.36 14.16 -5.41
C TRP A 66 3.14 13.62 -4.21
N PHE A 67 4.29 14.27 -3.94
CA PHE A 67 5.15 14.05 -2.78
C PHE A 67 5.44 12.57 -2.43
N ASN A 68 5.49 11.69 -3.43
CA ASN A 68 5.69 10.25 -3.24
C ASN A 68 4.71 9.62 -2.23
N MET A 69 3.43 9.99 -2.29
CA MET A 69 2.41 9.41 -1.44
C MET A 69 2.31 7.89 -1.65
N LYS A 70 2.58 7.12 -0.61
CA LYS A 70 2.54 5.65 -0.62
C LYS A 70 1.11 5.13 -0.78
N ALA A 71 0.95 3.98 -1.45
CA ALA A 71 -0.27 3.19 -1.42
C ALA A 71 -0.34 2.38 -0.11
N PRO A 72 -1.28 2.68 0.80
CA PRO A 72 -1.47 1.87 2.00
C PRO A 72 -2.12 0.52 1.68
N GLU A 73 -1.99 -0.44 2.60
CA GLU A 73 -2.68 -1.72 2.50
C GLU A 73 -4.17 -1.55 2.80
N MET A 74 -5.02 -2.19 1.99
CA MET A 74 -6.47 -2.13 2.14
C MET A 74 -6.94 -3.09 3.23
N THR A 75 -6.99 -2.62 4.48
CA THR A 75 -7.65 -3.34 5.58
C THR A 75 -9.16 -3.14 5.52
N ASP A 76 -9.92 -4.05 6.15
CA ASP A 76 -11.39 -3.96 6.17
C ASP A 76 -11.90 -2.69 6.85
N GLU A 77 -11.20 -2.19 7.88
CA GLU A 77 -11.52 -0.94 8.58
C GLU A 77 -11.39 0.26 7.63
N ILE A 78 -10.26 0.34 6.93
CA ILE A 78 -9.99 1.42 5.97
C ILE A 78 -11.00 1.40 4.83
N LYS A 79 -11.36 0.21 4.35
CA LYS A 79 -12.36 0.04 3.30
C LYS A 79 -13.72 0.60 3.75
N ARG A 80 -14.16 0.31 4.97
CA ARG A 80 -15.42 0.84 5.54
C ARG A 80 -15.39 2.36 5.63
N ASP A 81 -14.29 2.94 6.09
CA ASP A 81 -14.12 4.40 6.17
C ASP A 81 -14.20 5.05 4.78
N LEU A 82 -13.54 4.47 3.77
CA LEU A 82 -13.58 4.99 2.40
C LEU A 82 -14.98 4.86 1.78
N GLU A 83 -15.68 3.76 2.03
CA GLU A 83 -17.08 3.58 1.61
C GLU A 83 -18.00 4.60 2.29
N ALA A 84 -17.82 4.85 3.59
CA ALA A 84 -18.57 5.87 4.32
C ALA A 84 -18.35 7.28 3.73
N ILE A 85 -17.10 7.63 3.39
CA ILE A 85 -16.78 8.90 2.72
C ILE A 85 -17.46 8.98 1.34
N LYS A 86 -17.49 7.88 0.59
CA LYS A 86 -18.18 7.82 -0.71
C LYS A 86 -19.69 8.07 -0.54
N MET A 87 -20.29 7.50 0.51
CA MET A 87 -21.72 7.62 0.83
C MET A 87 -22.06 8.89 1.63
N ARG A 88 -21.15 9.84 1.82
CA ARG A 88 -21.40 11.03 2.67
C ARG A 88 -22.68 11.81 2.36
N SER A 89 -23.14 11.79 1.11
CA SER A 89 -24.37 12.47 0.68
C SER A 89 -25.65 11.87 1.26
N THR A 90 -25.63 10.63 1.76
CA THR A 90 -26.81 9.98 2.35
C THR A 90 -26.81 10.02 3.87
N LEU A 91 -25.69 10.41 4.49
CA LEU A 91 -25.52 10.40 5.94
C LEU A 91 -26.25 11.56 6.61
N ASP A 92 -26.15 12.76 6.02
CA ASP A 92 -26.79 13.97 6.53
C ASP A 92 -27.80 14.50 5.50
N PRO A 93 -29.09 14.60 5.83
CA PRO A 93 -30.10 15.13 4.93
C PRO A 93 -29.95 16.64 4.65
N THR A 94 -29.19 17.37 5.46
CA THR A 94 -29.02 18.82 5.33
C THR A 94 -27.82 19.18 4.46
N ALA A 95 -26.72 18.43 4.57
CA ALA A 95 -25.52 18.64 3.80
C ALA A 95 -25.62 18.01 2.39
N HIS A 96 -25.71 18.85 1.37
CA HIS A 96 -25.70 18.42 -0.03
C HIS A 96 -24.29 18.53 -0.61
N TYR A 97 -23.65 17.37 -0.83
CA TYR A 97 -22.32 17.30 -1.43
C TYR A 97 -22.37 17.17 -2.95
N ARG A 98 -21.30 17.62 -3.61
CA ARG A 98 -21.07 17.30 -5.02
C ARG A 98 -20.92 15.78 -5.20
N LYS A 99 -21.47 15.25 -6.31
CA LYS A 99 -21.34 13.84 -6.69
C LYS A 99 -19.85 13.46 -6.82
N ASN A 100 -19.53 12.21 -6.48
CA ASN A 100 -18.18 11.69 -6.62
C ASN A 100 -17.85 11.48 -8.10
N ASP A 101 -16.62 11.77 -8.50
CA ASP A 101 -16.18 11.66 -9.90
C ASP A 101 -15.93 10.20 -10.33
N SER A 102 -15.62 9.30 -9.39
CA SER A 102 -15.31 7.90 -9.65
C SER A 102 -16.05 6.94 -8.74
N ASP A 103 -16.42 5.77 -9.29
CA ASP A 103 -17.04 4.71 -8.51
C ASP A 103 -16.06 3.83 -7.74
N SER A 104 -14.80 3.76 -8.17
CA SER A 104 -13.76 2.99 -7.50
C SER A 104 -13.18 3.72 -6.30
N LEU A 105 -12.73 2.97 -5.29
CA LEU A 105 -11.96 3.51 -4.17
C LEU A 105 -10.60 4.04 -4.65
N PRO A 106 -10.07 5.10 -4.04
CA PRO A 106 -8.78 5.66 -4.41
C PRO A 106 -7.65 4.68 -4.08
N LYS A 107 -6.66 4.57 -4.99
CA LYS A 107 -5.49 3.69 -4.80
C LYS A 107 -4.45 4.26 -3.84
N TYR A 108 -4.21 5.56 -3.91
CA TYR A 108 -3.22 6.26 -3.08
C TYR A 108 -3.98 7.20 -2.14
N PHE A 109 -3.77 7.06 -0.84
CA PHE A 109 -4.39 7.92 0.17
C PHE A 109 -3.59 7.88 1.48
N GLN A 110 -3.84 8.87 2.34
CA GLN A 110 -3.31 8.93 3.69
C GLN A 110 -4.44 9.27 4.65
N ILE A 111 -4.42 8.64 5.82
CA ILE A 111 -5.37 8.92 6.89
C ILE A 111 -4.65 9.80 7.91
N GLY A 112 -5.14 11.03 8.07
CA GLY A 112 -4.61 12.01 9.02
C GLY A 112 -5.62 12.35 10.10
N ARG A 113 -5.15 13.01 11.15
CA ARG A 113 -6.00 13.59 12.20
C ARG A 113 -5.85 15.10 12.21
N VAL A 114 -6.96 15.80 12.43
CA VAL A 114 -6.94 17.25 12.55
C VAL A 114 -6.26 17.63 13.87
N ILE A 115 -5.23 18.48 13.78
CA ILE A 115 -4.56 19.05 14.96
C ILE A 115 -5.24 20.38 15.24
N GLU A 116 -6.00 20.43 16.33
CA GLU A 116 -6.74 21.62 16.73
C GLU A 116 -5.80 22.74 17.22
N THR A 117 -6.13 23.97 16.87
CA THR A 117 -5.44 25.16 17.38
C THR A 117 -5.90 25.50 18.80
N LYS A 118 -4.99 26.03 19.63
CA LYS A 118 -5.33 26.43 21.02
C LYS A 118 -6.33 27.59 21.11
N ALA A 119 -6.52 28.34 20.03
CA ALA A 119 -7.38 29.52 20.00
C ALA A 119 -8.89 29.18 20.07
N ASP A 120 -9.29 28.00 19.57
CA ASP A 120 -10.70 27.64 19.42
C ASP A 120 -11.04 26.44 20.32
N PHE A 121 -11.13 26.71 21.63
CA PHE A 121 -11.21 25.67 22.66
C PHE A 121 -12.63 25.09 22.83
N TYR A 122 -13.67 25.91 22.64
CA TYR A 122 -15.03 25.55 23.05
C TYR A 122 -15.96 25.13 21.90
N SER A 123 -15.59 25.41 20.65
CA SER A 123 -16.49 25.20 19.51
C SER A 123 -16.11 23.97 18.68
N SER A 124 -14.89 23.94 18.15
CA SER A 124 -14.44 22.95 17.17
C SER A 124 -13.72 21.74 17.77
N ARG A 125 -13.44 21.78 19.07
CA ARG A 125 -12.57 20.80 19.75
C ARG A 125 -13.37 19.63 20.31
N LEU A 126 -12.95 18.42 19.94
CA LEU A 126 -13.52 17.19 20.50
C LEU A 126 -12.89 16.85 21.85
N THR A 127 -13.69 16.36 22.79
CA THR A 127 -13.16 15.80 24.03
C THR A 127 -12.45 14.48 23.80
N ASN A 128 -11.61 14.04 24.73
CA ASN A 128 -10.87 12.78 24.58
C ASN A 128 -11.79 11.54 24.49
N LYS A 129 -13.05 11.64 24.98
CA LYS A 129 -14.02 10.55 24.92
C LYS A 129 -14.68 10.44 23.55
N GLU A 130 -14.88 11.57 22.88
CA GLU A 130 -15.51 11.66 21.56
C GLU A 130 -14.54 11.29 20.45
N ARG A 131 -13.24 11.57 20.63
CA ARG A 131 -12.19 11.17 19.68
C ARG A 131 -12.11 9.66 19.54
N LYS A 132 -12.34 9.13 18.34
CA LYS A 132 -12.18 7.70 18.05
C LYS A 132 -10.99 7.45 17.12
N ARG A 133 -10.83 6.18 16.73
CA ARG A 133 -9.74 5.75 15.85
C ARG A 133 -10.09 5.86 14.37
N THR A 134 -11.34 5.55 14.03
CA THR A 134 -11.87 5.50 12.65
C THR A 134 -13.04 6.47 12.50
N ILE A 135 -13.34 6.85 11.26
CA ILE A 135 -14.44 7.79 10.96
C ILE A 135 -15.78 7.12 11.23
N VAL A 136 -15.92 5.84 10.87
CA VAL A 136 -17.15 5.07 11.10
C VAL A 136 -17.45 4.95 12.60
N ASP A 137 -16.45 4.74 13.46
CA ASP A 137 -16.66 4.68 14.91
C ASP A 137 -17.17 6.01 15.48
N GLU A 138 -16.68 7.14 14.95
CA GLU A 138 -17.17 8.47 15.35
C GLU A 138 -18.65 8.62 14.99
N LEU A 139 -19.02 8.24 13.76
CA LEU A 139 -20.42 8.27 13.30
C LEU A 139 -21.34 7.40 14.15
N ILE A 140 -20.90 6.19 14.53
CA ILE A 140 -21.68 5.30 15.38
C ILE A 140 -21.87 5.92 16.77
N SER A 141 -20.80 6.47 17.36
CA SER A 141 -20.85 7.14 18.66
C SER A 141 -21.78 8.35 18.65
N GLU A 142 -21.81 9.10 17.56
CA GLU A 142 -22.68 10.27 17.41
C GLU A 142 -24.15 9.87 17.18
N GLN A 143 -24.42 8.81 16.44
CA GLN A 143 -25.79 8.30 16.24
C GLN A 143 -26.43 7.84 17.56
N GLU A 144 -25.66 7.32 18.50
CA GLU A 144 -26.17 6.98 19.82
C GLU A 144 -26.65 8.21 20.59
N ALA A 145 -25.97 9.34 20.42
CA ALA A 145 -26.33 10.63 20.99
C ALA A 145 -27.49 11.30 20.23
N ASN A 146 -27.53 11.20 18.90
CA ASN A 146 -28.50 11.86 18.04
C ASN A 146 -29.81 11.09 17.92
N LYS A 147 -30.75 11.37 18.85
CA LYS A 147 -32.13 10.85 18.86
C LYS A 147 -32.87 11.02 17.53
N HIS A 148 -32.54 12.07 16.77
CA HIS A 148 -33.12 12.36 15.46
C HIS A 148 -32.72 11.33 14.40
N LEU A 149 -31.43 11.01 14.27
CA LEU A 149 -30.93 9.99 13.34
C LEU A 149 -31.53 8.62 13.64
N ARG A 150 -31.62 8.26 14.94
CA ARG A 150 -32.31 7.04 15.39
C ARG A 150 -33.77 6.96 14.94
N LYS A 151 -34.50 8.08 14.94
CA LYS A 151 -35.91 8.13 14.50
C LYS A 151 -36.02 7.92 12.98
N ILE A 152 -35.11 8.50 12.19
CA ILE A 152 -35.07 8.30 10.74
C ILE A 152 -34.76 6.84 10.42
N MET A 153 -33.74 6.25 11.05
CA MET A 153 -33.39 4.84 10.87
C MET A 153 -34.50 3.87 11.28
N LYS A 154 -35.26 4.18 12.34
CA LYS A 154 -36.42 3.36 12.73
C LYS A 154 -37.55 3.41 11.68
N LYS A 155 -37.76 4.54 11.03
CA LYS A 155 -38.78 4.69 9.98
C LYS A 155 -38.38 4.03 8.67
N SER A 156 -37.09 4.00 8.34
CA SER A 156 -36.60 3.39 7.10
C SER A 156 -36.49 1.86 7.16
N LYS A 157 -36.47 1.26 8.36
CA LYS A 157 -36.56 -0.19 8.51
C LYS A 157 -37.92 -0.65 7.96
N PRO A 158 -37.95 -1.53 6.93
CA PRO A 158 -39.21 -2.06 6.44
C PRO A 158 -39.90 -2.79 7.59
N SER A 159 -41.16 -2.45 7.85
CA SER A 159 -42.00 -3.28 8.71
C SER A 159 -42.02 -4.67 8.07
N ASN A 160 -41.53 -5.68 8.78
CA ASN A 160 -41.61 -7.07 8.35
C ASN A 160 -43.11 -7.41 8.27
N LYS A 161 -43.73 -7.17 7.10
CA LYS A 161 -45.08 -7.63 6.80
C LYS A 161 -44.94 -9.11 6.48
N LYS A 162 -45.66 -9.90 7.27
CA LYS A 162 -45.78 -11.35 7.19
C LYS A 162 -45.95 -11.84 5.76
#